data_AF-A0A1B7WII7-F1
#
_entry.id   AF-A0A1B7WII7-F1
#
_cell.length_a   1.000
_cell.length_b   1.000
_cell.length_c   1.000
_cell.angle_alpha   90.00
_cell.angle_beta   90.00
_cell.angle_gamma   90.00
#
_symmetry.space_group_name_H-M   'P 1'
#
loop_
_entity.id
_entity.type
_entity.pdbx_description
1 polymer ?
#
loop_
_entity_poly.entity_id
_entity_poly.type
_entity_poly.pdbx_seq_one_letter_code
_entity_poly.pdbx_strand_id
1 'polypeptide(L)'
;MKKSIETLLALISNRFNNLLNFRQLQIPKYWFMGILFAVVIRLICVPNKSVDYKYFLDPWYDFIASHGGFSALKYGFADYTPSYLYWLLIASTLLSGLPKILAIKLFAMTVDFICAFLTYKIVKLKYPIGKMANWAFLAVILSPTVIYNSSLWGQCDVIYTTGLIACIYFLSIHKQIPALISFGVALSFKLQAMFLAPLLLILLIKKRIFWFYLPIIPLVYTTAMLPAWIAGRPIKELLLVYFEQSHKYKELAKGVPNLYQWIPNDYYNIVVPIGLLLTVTAIFLLAYLVYRSKLEITQDRLIHLATISVFFMPYLLPKMHERHFYPTDILSIIFAFYFPEYRWVAISVQLASFFSYLEAFNVNSPIYIKIFSIPLGFTLWFIICNSDMIRKKPNTF
;
A
#
# COMPACT_ATOMS: atom_id res chain seq x y z
N MET A 1 -11.63 -22.58 48.01
CA MET A 1 -10.59 -21.71 47.43
C MET A 1 -9.51 -22.49 46.68
N LYS A 2 -8.85 -23.49 47.30
CA LYS A 2 -7.76 -24.29 46.69
C LYS A 2 -8.12 -24.96 45.33
N LYS A 3 -9.31 -25.58 45.25
CA LYS A 3 -9.83 -26.24 44.04
C LYS A 3 -10.07 -25.28 42.84
N SER A 4 -10.41 -24.02 43.12
CA SER A 4 -10.64 -22.99 42.09
C SER A 4 -9.32 -22.48 41.50
N ILE A 5 -8.28 -22.36 42.33
CA ILE A 5 -6.94 -21.95 41.90
C ILE A 5 -6.29 -23.05 41.05
N GLU A 6 -6.44 -24.33 41.42
CA GLU A 6 -5.95 -25.45 40.62
C GLU A 6 -6.63 -25.54 39.25
N THR A 7 -7.93 -25.26 39.19
CA THR A 7 -8.67 -25.24 37.91
C THR A 7 -8.23 -24.08 37.01
N LEU A 8 -7.95 -22.91 37.60
CA LEU A 8 -7.44 -21.74 36.88
C LEU A 8 -6.01 -21.97 36.36
N LEU A 9 -5.14 -22.57 37.18
CA LEU A 9 -3.77 -22.93 36.80
C LEU A 9 -3.74 -24.00 35.71
N ALA A 10 -4.65 -24.98 35.75
CA ALA A 10 -4.82 -25.96 34.69
C ALA A 10 -5.29 -25.31 33.38
N LEU A 11 -6.22 -24.35 33.42
CA LEU A 11 -6.69 -23.59 32.25
C LEU A 11 -5.58 -22.72 31.63
N ILE A 12 -4.78 -22.06 32.48
CA ILE A 12 -3.65 -21.24 32.05
C ILE A 12 -2.56 -22.15 31.44
N SER A 13 -2.22 -23.25 32.11
CA SER A 13 -1.25 -24.25 31.61
C SER A 13 -1.70 -24.85 30.28
N ASN A 14 -2.99 -25.18 30.12
CA ASN A 14 -3.51 -25.76 28.88
C ASN A 14 -3.53 -24.73 27.72
N ARG A 15 -3.82 -23.45 28.02
CA ARG A 15 -3.64 -22.35 27.04
C ARG A 15 -2.17 -22.11 26.68
N PHE A 16 -1.27 -22.19 27.67
CA PHE A 16 0.17 -22.05 27.45
C PHE A 16 0.74 -23.24 26.65
N ASN A 17 0.27 -24.45 26.90
CA ASN A 17 0.63 -25.64 26.14
C ASN A 17 0.06 -25.62 24.72
N ASN A 18 -1.14 -25.06 24.52
CA ASN A 18 -1.67 -24.79 23.18
C ASN A 18 -0.89 -23.68 22.44
N LEU A 19 -0.32 -22.71 23.16
CA LEU A 19 0.63 -21.74 22.61
C LEU A 19 2.01 -22.36 22.32
N LEU A 20 2.43 -23.38 23.08
CA LEU A 20 3.68 -24.13 22.88
C LEU A 20 3.56 -25.28 21.85
N ASN A 21 2.34 -25.66 21.47
CA ASN A 21 2.06 -26.58 20.36
C ASN A 21 2.36 -25.99 18.97
N PHE A 22 3.02 -24.82 18.91
CA PHE A 22 3.72 -24.33 17.71
C PHE A 22 4.86 -25.26 17.23
N ARG A 23 5.23 -26.28 18.01
CA ARG A 23 6.29 -27.26 17.69
C ARG A 23 6.00 -28.19 16.50
N GLN A 24 4.84 -28.11 15.84
CA GLN A 24 4.53 -28.90 14.62
C GLN A 24 4.13 -28.07 13.40
N LEU A 25 4.39 -26.75 13.39
CA LEU A 25 4.43 -26.03 12.12
C LEU A 25 5.70 -26.44 11.37
N GLN A 26 5.61 -27.51 10.57
CA GLN A 26 6.64 -27.83 9.58
C GLN A 26 6.67 -26.72 8.52
N ILE A 27 7.40 -25.64 8.83
CA ILE A 27 7.72 -24.58 7.88
C ILE A 27 8.54 -25.24 6.78
N PRO A 28 8.06 -25.26 5.53
CA PRO A 28 8.80 -25.88 4.45
C PRO A 28 10.17 -25.20 4.29
N LYS A 29 11.25 -25.98 4.11
CA LYS A 29 12.62 -25.46 3.99
C LYS A 29 12.75 -24.32 2.96
N TYR A 30 12.08 -24.45 1.81
CA TYR A 30 12.08 -23.41 0.76
C TYR A 30 11.50 -22.07 1.24
N TRP A 31 10.51 -22.09 2.12
CA TRP A 31 9.85 -20.89 2.62
C TRP A 31 10.77 -20.14 3.59
N PHE A 32 11.43 -20.89 4.48
CA PHE A 32 12.47 -20.35 5.36
C PHE A 32 13.66 -19.78 4.58
N MET A 33 14.18 -20.51 3.59
CA MET A 33 15.27 -20.04 2.73
C MET A 33 14.90 -18.75 1.98
N GLY A 34 13.66 -18.66 1.46
CA GLY A 34 13.17 -17.46 0.81
C GLY A 34 13.10 -16.25 1.74
N ILE A 35 12.65 -16.43 2.99
CA ILE A 35 12.66 -15.37 4.02
C ILE A 35 14.08 -14.94 4.35
N LEU A 36 14.98 -15.89 4.59
CA LEU A 36 16.38 -15.59 4.89
C LEU A 36 17.04 -14.81 3.76
N PHE A 37 16.85 -15.25 2.51
CA PHE A 37 17.35 -14.56 1.33
C PHE A 37 16.78 -13.15 1.19
N ALA A 38 15.48 -12.96 1.43
CA ALA A 38 14.82 -11.66 1.40
C ALA A 38 15.36 -10.69 2.46
N VAL A 39 15.71 -11.18 3.66
CA VAL A 39 16.36 -10.39 4.71
C VAL A 39 17.78 -10.01 4.30
N VAL A 40 18.58 -10.99 3.84
CA VAL A 40 19.97 -10.76 3.45
C VAL A 40 20.08 -9.73 2.33
N ILE A 41 19.27 -9.84 1.27
CA ILE A 41 19.29 -8.85 0.18
C ILE A 41 18.98 -7.45 0.70
N ARG A 42 17.94 -7.29 1.54
CA ARG A 42 17.60 -5.97 2.07
C ARG A 42 18.75 -5.38 2.89
N LEU A 43 19.41 -6.17 3.73
CA LEU A 43 20.57 -5.73 4.50
C LEU A 43 21.73 -5.31 3.59
N ILE A 44 21.96 -6.00 2.47
CA ILE A 44 22.94 -5.59 1.45
C ILE A 44 22.56 -4.24 0.82
N CYS A 45 21.25 -3.98 0.61
CA CYS A 45 20.76 -2.73 0.04
C CYS A 45 20.72 -1.54 1.01
N VAL A 46 20.68 -1.78 2.33
CA VAL A 46 20.55 -0.72 3.37
C VAL A 46 21.55 0.42 3.20
N PRO A 47 22.87 0.19 2.96
CA PRO A 47 23.86 1.27 2.88
C PRO A 47 23.61 2.30 1.76
N ASN A 48 22.79 1.99 0.75
CA ASN A 48 22.52 2.89 -0.35
C ASN A 48 21.77 4.16 0.10
N LYS A 49 22.37 5.34 -0.13
CA LYS A 49 21.80 6.65 0.20
C LYS A 49 21.15 7.27 -1.03
N SER A 50 19.83 7.10 -1.17
CA SER A 50 19.05 7.75 -2.24
C SER A 50 19.03 9.28 -2.10
N VAL A 51 18.59 9.96 -3.16
CA VAL A 51 18.32 11.41 -3.14
C VAL A 51 17.33 11.72 -2.01
N ASP A 52 16.24 10.96 -1.90
CA ASP A 52 15.25 11.17 -0.85
C ASP A 52 15.80 10.98 0.56
N TYR A 53 16.70 10.01 0.74
CA TYR A 53 17.39 9.85 2.02
C TYR A 53 18.21 11.10 2.37
N LYS A 54 19.06 11.55 1.44
CA LYS A 54 20.03 12.64 1.68
C LYS A 54 19.36 13.99 1.92
N TYR A 55 18.28 14.29 1.19
CA TYR A 55 17.65 15.61 1.22
C TYR A 55 16.42 15.69 2.13
N PHE A 56 15.83 14.57 2.53
CA PHE A 56 14.65 14.54 3.38
C PHE A 56 14.87 13.72 4.64
N LEU A 57 15.05 12.40 4.53
CA LEU A 57 14.99 11.51 5.69
C LEU A 57 16.13 11.74 6.70
N ASP A 58 17.35 11.95 6.22
CA ASP A 58 18.53 12.21 7.04
C ASP A 58 18.45 13.56 7.78
N PRO A 59 18.16 14.70 7.10
CA PRO A 59 17.90 15.97 7.78
C PRO A 59 16.72 15.93 8.76
N TRP A 60 15.63 15.24 8.44
CA TRP A 60 14.47 15.14 9.32
C TRP A 60 14.78 14.35 10.59
N TYR A 61 15.53 13.26 10.47
CA TYR A 61 16.02 12.51 11.62
C TYR A 61 16.87 13.40 12.52
N ASP A 62 17.83 14.13 11.94
CA ASP A 62 18.75 15.00 12.69
C ASP A 62 18.01 16.17 13.34
N PHE A 63 16.99 16.71 12.67
CA PHE A 63 16.13 17.73 13.23
C PHE A 63 15.42 17.21 14.49
N ILE A 64 14.81 16.02 14.43
CA ILE A 64 14.14 15.44 15.60
C ILE A 64 15.13 15.17 16.74
N ALA A 65 16.31 14.61 16.43
CA ALA A 65 17.34 14.32 17.43
C ALA A 65 17.84 15.60 18.13
N SER A 66 18.06 16.68 17.37
CA SER A 66 18.58 17.96 17.90
C SER A 66 17.52 18.84 18.59
N HIS A 67 16.22 18.59 18.35
CA HIS A 67 15.12 19.42 18.89
C HIS A 67 14.33 18.71 20.00
N GLY A 68 15.00 17.83 20.76
CA GLY A 68 14.42 17.21 21.95
C GLY A 68 13.42 16.08 21.67
N GLY A 69 13.55 15.39 20.53
CA GLY A 69 12.70 14.25 20.20
C GLY A 69 11.24 14.65 19.99
N PHE A 70 10.36 14.30 20.93
CA PHE A 70 8.92 14.52 20.80
C PHE A 70 8.58 16.01 20.59
N SER A 71 9.31 16.92 21.25
CA SER A 71 9.15 18.37 21.11
C SER A 71 9.41 18.89 19.70
N ALA A 72 10.14 18.15 18.85
CA ALA A 72 10.38 18.52 17.47
C ALA A 72 9.10 18.48 16.62
N LEU A 73 8.10 17.67 17.01
CA LEU A 73 6.86 17.48 16.25
C LEU A 73 5.99 18.74 16.17
N LYS A 74 6.25 19.75 17.01
CA LYS A 74 5.57 21.05 16.94
C LYS A 74 5.95 21.86 15.71
N TYR A 75 7.09 21.57 15.09
CA TYR A 75 7.60 22.29 13.93
C TYR A 75 7.18 21.65 12.59
N GLY A 76 7.04 22.47 11.56
CA GLY A 76 6.76 22.05 10.17
C GLY A 76 8.01 21.77 9.35
N PHE A 77 8.91 20.89 9.82
CA PHE A 77 10.22 20.64 9.18
C PHE A 77 10.18 19.60 8.02
N ALA A 78 9.08 18.86 7.90
CA ALA A 78 8.93 17.78 6.93
C ALA A 78 7.66 17.93 6.11
N ASP A 79 7.66 17.36 4.90
CA ASP A 79 6.51 17.36 3.99
C ASP A 79 5.67 16.08 4.08
N TYR A 80 5.97 15.19 5.02
CA TYR A 80 5.16 14.02 5.33
C TYR A 80 4.11 14.33 6.39
N THR A 81 3.07 13.50 6.46
CA THR A 81 2.15 13.55 7.59
C THR A 81 2.86 13.14 8.88
N PRO A 82 2.38 13.63 10.04
CA PRO A 82 2.90 13.24 11.35
C PRO A 82 3.04 11.73 11.56
N SER A 83 2.14 10.93 11.00
CA SER A 83 2.14 9.47 11.14
C SER A 83 3.48 8.81 10.79
N TYR A 84 4.17 9.29 9.75
CA TYR A 84 5.52 8.80 9.43
C TYR A 84 6.59 9.45 10.31
N LEU A 85 6.42 10.72 10.70
CA LEU A 85 7.36 11.39 11.58
C LEU A 85 7.44 10.73 12.97
N TYR A 86 6.39 10.05 13.41
CA TYR A 86 6.44 9.23 14.63
C TYR A 86 7.40 8.05 14.51
N TRP A 87 7.55 7.46 13.31
CA TRP A 87 8.59 6.48 13.09
C TRP A 87 9.98 7.14 13.16
N LEU A 88 10.17 8.28 12.50
CA LEU A 88 11.45 8.98 12.57
C LEU A 88 11.81 9.39 14.00
N LEU A 89 10.81 9.74 14.81
CA LEU A 89 10.99 9.98 16.25
C LEU A 89 11.50 8.74 16.96
N ILE A 90 10.87 7.57 16.75
CA ILE A 90 11.34 6.30 17.33
C ILE A 90 12.77 5.98 16.85
N ALA A 91 13.03 6.18 15.55
CA ALA A 91 14.33 5.95 14.95
C ALA A 91 15.40 6.83 15.58
N SER A 92 15.10 8.12 15.81
CA SER A 92 16.06 9.11 16.31
C SER A 92 16.25 9.13 17.81
N THR A 93 15.35 8.52 18.58
CA THR A 93 15.46 8.44 20.04
C THR A 93 15.73 7.01 20.49
N LEU A 94 14.74 6.12 20.36
CA LEU A 94 14.79 4.76 20.90
C LEU A 94 15.75 3.85 20.13
N LEU A 95 15.97 4.10 18.83
CA LEU A 95 16.86 3.31 17.98
C LEU A 95 18.15 4.05 17.62
N SER A 96 18.50 5.12 18.34
CA SER A 96 19.67 5.96 18.07
C SER A 96 21.01 5.22 18.15
N GLY A 97 21.06 4.05 18.81
CA GLY A 97 22.23 3.18 18.84
C GLY A 97 22.47 2.38 17.55
N LEU A 98 21.51 2.33 16.64
CA LEU A 98 21.68 1.71 15.32
C LEU A 98 22.28 2.71 14.32
N PRO A 99 22.93 2.23 13.24
CA PRO A 99 23.25 3.08 12.11
C PRO A 99 21.99 3.81 11.62
N LYS A 100 22.03 5.14 11.58
CA LYS A 100 20.89 6.00 11.25
C LYS A 100 20.08 5.53 10.04
N ILE A 101 20.78 5.21 8.94
CA ILE A 101 20.14 4.73 7.70
C ILE A 101 19.38 3.42 7.90
N LEU A 102 19.90 2.50 8.72
CA LEU A 102 19.21 1.27 9.07
C LEU A 102 17.98 1.58 9.92
N ALA A 103 18.12 2.42 10.95
CA ALA A 103 17.00 2.82 11.82
C ALA A 103 15.85 3.43 11.00
N ILE A 104 16.13 4.29 10.03
CA ILE A 104 15.12 4.89 9.16
C ILE A 104 14.43 3.83 8.28
N LYS A 105 15.21 2.99 7.58
CA LYS A 105 14.67 2.02 6.60
C LYS A 105 13.97 0.81 7.26
N LEU A 106 14.28 0.52 8.52
CA LEU A 106 13.81 -0.67 9.22
C LEU A 106 12.28 -0.80 9.26
N PHE A 107 11.54 0.31 9.36
CA PHE A 107 10.08 0.26 9.39
C PHE A 107 9.48 -0.22 8.07
N ALA A 108 9.84 0.40 6.94
CA ALA A 108 9.36 -0.05 5.65
C ALA A 108 9.79 -1.50 5.39
N MET A 109 11.05 -1.86 5.67
CA MET A 109 11.54 -3.23 5.52
C MET A 109 10.75 -4.25 6.35
N THR A 110 10.36 -3.90 7.58
CA THR A 110 9.55 -4.78 8.44
C THR A 110 8.12 -4.89 7.90
N VAL A 111 7.55 -3.77 7.44
CA VAL A 111 6.19 -3.71 6.93
C VAL A 111 6.04 -4.46 5.60
N ASP A 112 7.11 -4.65 4.81
CA ASP A 112 7.12 -5.59 3.67
C ASP A 112 6.63 -6.99 4.06
N PHE A 113 7.09 -7.52 5.21
CA PHE A 113 6.70 -8.85 5.67
C PHE A 113 5.26 -8.89 6.20
N ILE A 114 4.77 -7.78 6.78
CA ILE A 114 3.36 -7.65 7.20
C ILE A 114 2.46 -7.60 5.97
N CYS A 115 2.83 -6.83 4.95
CA CYS A 115 2.16 -6.77 3.66
C CYS A 115 2.09 -8.16 3.01
N ALA A 116 3.22 -8.87 2.96
CA ALA A 116 3.29 -10.23 2.44
C ALA A 116 2.44 -11.22 3.23
N PHE A 117 2.38 -11.07 4.56
CA PHE A 117 1.50 -11.89 5.41
C PHE A 117 0.03 -11.64 5.12
N LEU A 118 -0.39 -10.39 4.90
CA LEU A 118 -1.76 -10.10 4.50
C LEU A 118 -2.09 -10.64 3.10
N THR A 119 -1.14 -10.54 2.17
CA THR A 119 -1.23 -11.19 0.84
C THR A 119 -1.40 -12.71 0.98
N TYR A 120 -0.61 -13.36 1.83
CA TYR A 120 -0.80 -14.77 2.18
C TYR A 120 -2.22 -15.04 2.66
N LYS A 121 -2.72 -14.23 3.60
CA LYS A 121 -4.06 -14.40 4.19
C LYS A 121 -5.16 -14.27 3.14
N ILE A 122 -5.06 -13.34 2.20
CA ILE A 122 -6.03 -13.17 1.10
C ILE A 122 -6.01 -14.38 0.17
N VAL A 123 -4.84 -14.82 -0.30
CA VAL A 123 -4.72 -15.98 -1.21
C VAL A 123 -5.18 -17.27 -0.51
N LYS A 124 -4.95 -17.40 0.80
CA LYS A 124 -5.39 -18.53 1.62
C LYS A 124 -6.93 -18.64 1.70
N LEU A 125 -7.68 -17.55 1.52
CA LEU A 125 -9.15 -17.60 1.47
C LEU A 125 -9.65 -18.42 0.28
N LYS A 126 -8.98 -18.33 -0.88
CA LYS A 126 -9.34 -19.12 -2.08
C LYS A 126 -8.67 -20.48 -2.14
N TYR A 127 -7.44 -20.59 -1.64
CA TYR A 127 -6.68 -21.84 -1.61
C TYR A 127 -6.31 -22.23 -0.17
N PRO A 128 -7.26 -22.79 0.62
CA PRO A 128 -7.02 -23.18 2.01
C PRO A 128 -5.94 -24.26 2.16
N ILE A 129 -5.74 -25.09 1.15
CA ILE A 129 -4.76 -26.19 1.13
C ILE A 129 -3.71 -25.89 0.05
N GLY A 130 -2.50 -26.41 0.26
CA GLY A 130 -1.39 -26.29 -0.70
C GLY A 130 -0.49 -25.08 -0.46
N LYS A 131 0.35 -24.79 -1.48
CA LYS A 131 1.49 -23.86 -1.37
C LYS A 131 1.23 -22.48 -1.99
N MET A 132 0.06 -22.25 -2.60
CA MET A 132 -0.21 -21.02 -3.38
C MET A 132 -0.03 -19.76 -2.54
N ALA A 133 -0.59 -19.74 -1.33
CA ALA A 133 -0.44 -18.61 -0.41
C ALA A 133 1.02 -18.40 0.04
N ASN A 134 1.78 -19.48 0.28
CA ASN A 134 3.21 -19.38 0.62
C ASN A 134 4.01 -18.75 -0.52
N TRP A 135 3.70 -19.11 -1.76
CA TRP A 135 4.35 -18.53 -2.93
C TRP A 135 3.96 -17.06 -3.15
N ALA A 136 2.70 -16.69 -2.89
CA ALA A 136 2.27 -15.29 -2.92
C ALA A 136 3.02 -14.44 -1.88
N PHE A 137 3.21 -14.97 -0.67
CA PHE A 137 4.05 -14.34 0.36
C PHE A 137 5.47 -14.11 -0.14
N LEU A 138 6.12 -15.17 -0.65
CA LEU A 138 7.49 -15.07 -1.16
C LEU A 138 7.60 -14.10 -2.33
N ALA A 139 6.61 -14.09 -3.24
CA ALA A 139 6.59 -13.19 -4.37
C ALA A 139 6.54 -11.71 -3.95
N VAL A 140 5.85 -11.37 -2.86
CA VAL A 140 5.87 -10.01 -2.31
C VAL A 140 7.23 -9.68 -1.71
N ILE A 141 7.76 -10.49 -0.79
CA ILE A 141 9.02 -10.13 -0.11
C ILE A 141 10.24 -10.21 -1.02
N LEU A 142 10.20 -10.99 -2.10
CA LEU A 142 11.25 -11.09 -3.12
C LEU A 142 10.98 -10.23 -4.36
N SER A 143 9.89 -9.47 -4.38
CA SER A 143 9.61 -8.56 -5.51
C SER A 143 10.72 -7.52 -5.62
N PRO A 144 11.25 -7.29 -6.85
CA PRO A 144 12.24 -6.24 -7.08
C PRO A 144 11.74 -4.87 -6.65
N THR A 145 10.49 -4.50 -6.95
CA THR A 145 9.94 -3.17 -6.60
C THR A 145 9.78 -3.00 -5.09
N VAL A 146 9.41 -4.06 -4.37
CA VAL A 146 9.32 -4.07 -2.90
C VAL A 146 10.68 -3.87 -2.25
N ILE A 147 11.67 -4.69 -2.63
CA ILE A 147 13.05 -4.57 -2.12
C ILE A 147 13.63 -3.20 -2.47
N TYR A 148 13.41 -2.74 -3.70
CA TYR A 148 13.91 -1.45 -4.17
C TYR A 148 13.32 -0.33 -3.31
N ASN A 149 11.99 -0.26 -3.18
CA ASN A 149 11.31 0.82 -2.46
C ASN A 149 11.78 0.89 -1.00
N SER A 150 11.67 -0.21 -0.25
CA SER A 150 11.90 -0.19 1.20
C SER A 150 13.38 -0.15 1.58
N SER A 151 14.22 -0.95 0.91
CA SER A 151 15.60 -1.18 1.34
C SER A 151 16.63 -0.42 0.52
N LEU A 152 16.53 -0.43 -0.81
CA LEU A 152 17.52 0.27 -1.65
C LEU A 152 17.29 1.78 -1.63
N TRP A 153 16.05 2.22 -1.87
CA TRP A 153 15.66 3.63 -1.93
C TRP A 153 15.44 4.21 -0.53
N GLY A 154 14.81 3.46 0.37
CA GLY A 154 14.36 3.98 1.68
C GLY A 154 13.02 4.71 1.62
N GLN A 155 12.23 4.45 0.59
CA GLN A 155 10.83 4.85 0.52
C GLN A 155 9.94 3.96 1.38
N CYS A 156 8.71 4.41 1.58
CA CYS A 156 7.81 3.84 2.58
C CYS A 156 6.42 3.53 2.03
N ASP A 157 6.30 3.34 0.71
CA ASP A 157 5.01 3.10 0.04
C ASP A 157 4.32 1.83 0.52
N VAL A 158 5.09 0.87 1.04
CA VAL A 158 4.54 -0.34 1.65
C VAL A 158 3.65 -0.09 2.85
N ILE A 159 3.83 1.02 3.59
CA ILE A 159 3.11 1.28 4.83
C ILE A 159 1.62 1.51 4.55
N TYR A 160 1.31 2.52 3.73
CA TYR A 160 -0.08 2.80 3.38
C TYR A 160 -0.67 1.65 2.55
N THR A 161 0.13 1.04 1.67
CA THR A 161 -0.28 -0.12 0.89
C THR A 161 -0.69 -1.30 1.78
N THR A 162 0.04 -1.58 2.86
CA THR A 162 -0.31 -2.61 3.83
C THR A 162 -1.67 -2.33 4.48
N GLY A 163 -1.98 -1.07 4.80
CA GLY A 163 -3.31 -0.67 5.26
C GLY A 163 -4.41 -0.89 4.21
N LEU A 164 -4.11 -0.69 2.92
CA LEU A 164 -5.02 -1.05 1.82
C LEU A 164 -5.23 -2.57 1.71
N ILE A 165 -4.16 -3.38 1.80
CA ILE A 165 -4.26 -4.85 1.77
C ILE A 165 -5.03 -5.36 2.99
N ALA A 166 -4.80 -4.77 4.17
CA ALA A 166 -5.56 -5.09 5.38
C ALA A 166 -7.06 -4.75 5.21
N CYS A 167 -7.37 -3.58 4.62
CA CYS A 167 -8.73 -3.20 4.28
C CYS A 167 -9.40 -4.26 3.38
N ILE A 168 -8.74 -4.66 2.30
CA ILE A 168 -9.24 -5.68 1.36
C ILE A 168 -9.41 -7.04 2.05
N TYR A 169 -8.46 -7.44 2.90
CA TYR A 169 -8.56 -8.68 3.67
C TYR A 169 -9.78 -8.67 4.59
N PHE A 170 -9.97 -7.61 5.38
CA PHE A 170 -11.11 -7.48 6.28
C PHE A 170 -12.45 -7.42 5.53
N LEU A 171 -12.51 -6.77 4.35
CA LEU A 171 -13.68 -6.79 3.47
C LEU A 171 -13.97 -8.20 2.93
N SER A 172 -12.94 -8.98 2.61
CA SER A 172 -13.05 -10.37 2.15
C SER A 172 -13.65 -11.30 3.22
N ILE A 173 -13.44 -10.98 4.50
CA ILE A 173 -14.03 -11.68 5.65
C ILE A 173 -15.20 -10.92 6.29
N HIS A 174 -15.79 -9.96 5.57
CA HIS A 174 -17.00 -9.23 5.95
C HIS A 174 -16.90 -8.42 7.26
N LYS A 175 -15.70 -7.96 7.63
CA LYS A 175 -15.45 -7.14 8.82
C LYS A 175 -15.27 -5.67 8.43
N GLN A 176 -16.37 -4.91 8.40
CA GLN A 176 -16.39 -3.52 7.92
C GLN A 176 -15.56 -2.56 8.79
N ILE A 177 -15.73 -2.62 10.11
CA ILE A 177 -15.04 -1.73 11.06
C ILE A 177 -13.50 -1.83 10.93
N PRO A 178 -12.86 -3.00 11.07
CA PRO A 178 -11.41 -3.09 10.92
C PRO A 178 -10.94 -2.78 9.50
N ALA A 179 -11.78 -2.97 8.47
CA ALA A 179 -11.46 -2.52 7.12
C ALA A 179 -11.35 -0.99 7.03
N LEU A 180 -12.35 -0.27 7.56
CA LEU A 180 -12.37 1.20 7.57
C LEU A 180 -11.30 1.79 8.48
N ILE A 181 -10.98 1.14 9.61
CA ILE A 181 -9.82 1.51 10.42
C ILE A 181 -8.53 1.36 9.61
N SER A 182 -8.34 0.23 8.93
CA SER A 182 -7.14 -0.02 8.11
C SER A 182 -6.99 1.00 6.98
N PHE A 183 -8.10 1.38 6.32
CA PHE A 183 -8.10 2.44 5.32
C PHE A 183 -7.78 3.81 5.94
N GLY A 184 -8.35 4.15 7.11
CA GLY A 184 -8.04 5.38 7.84
C GLY A 184 -6.56 5.45 8.24
N VAL A 185 -5.96 4.34 8.67
CA VAL A 185 -4.52 4.26 8.95
C VAL A 185 -3.72 4.49 7.68
N ALA A 186 -4.05 3.83 6.56
CA ALA A 186 -3.39 4.05 5.27
C ALA A 186 -3.44 5.53 4.86
N LEU A 187 -4.63 6.13 4.95
CA LEU A 187 -4.87 7.54 4.64
C LEU A 187 -4.17 8.48 5.63
N SER A 188 -3.77 8.02 6.82
CA SER A 188 -2.98 8.84 7.75
C SER A 188 -1.51 8.91 7.37
N PHE A 189 -1.01 7.96 6.57
CA PHE A 189 0.36 7.96 6.04
C PHE A 189 0.45 8.63 4.67
N LYS A 190 -0.51 8.38 3.77
CA LYS A 190 -0.45 8.89 2.39
C LYS A 190 -1.82 9.12 1.78
N LEU A 191 -1.96 10.24 1.06
CA LEU A 191 -3.17 10.55 0.28
C LEU A 191 -3.46 9.49 -0.80
N GLN A 192 -2.41 8.84 -1.30
CA GLN A 192 -2.47 7.75 -2.29
C GLN A 192 -3.29 6.55 -1.78
N ALA A 193 -3.61 6.46 -0.49
CA ALA A 193 -4.63 5.52 0.01
C ALA A 193 -5.98 5.65 -0.73
N MET A 194 -6.30 6.85 -1.22
CA MET A 194 -7.50 7.13 -2.02
C MET A 194 -7.56 6.33 -3.33
N PHE A 195 -6.49 5.66 -3.76
CA PHE A 195 -6.55 4.74 -4.91
C PHE A 195 -7.51 3.56 -4.67
N LEU A 196 -7.85 3.23 -3.41
CA LEU A 196 -8.87 2.22 -3.09
C LEU A 196 -10.29 2.81 -2.96
N ALA A 197 -10.45 4.14 -3.02
CA ALA A 197 -11.76 4.79 -2.88
C ALA A 197 -12.84 4.30 -3.87
N PRO A 198 -12.53 3.99 -5.15
CA PRO A 198 -13.54 3.46 -6.08
C PRO A 198 -14.18 2.16 -5.56
N LEU A 199 -13.39 1.27 -4.96
CA LEU A 199 -13.90 0.05 -4.33
C LEU A 199 -14.81 0.36 -3.15
N LEU A 200 -14.40 1.28 -2.26
CA LEU A 200 -15.21 1.63 -1.08
C LEU A 200 -16.55 2.25 -1.48
N LEU A 201 -16.56 3.10 -2.51
CA LEU A 201 -17.79 3.65 -3.10
C LEU A 201 -18.71 2.54 -3.63
N ILE A 202 -18.15 1.59 -4.39
CA ILE A 202 -18.90 0.43 -4.89
C ILE A 202 -19.52 -0.37 -3.73
N LEU A 203 -18.75 -0.62 -2.67
CA LEU A 203 -19.22 -1.39 -1.52
C LEU A 203 -20.28 -0.63 -0.70
N LEU A 204 -20.21 0.69 -0.66
CA LEU A 204 -21.25 1.55 -0.09
C LEU A 204 -22.56 1.43 -0.88
N ILE A 205 -22.49 1.59 -2.20
CA ILE A 205 -23.65 1.49 -3.11
C ILE A 205 -24.27 0.09 -3.07
N LYS A 206 -23.43 -0.96 -2.97
CA LYS A 206 -23.86 -2.36 -2.82
C LYS A 206 -24.24 -2.73 -1.39
N LYS A 207 -24.28 -1.76 -0.45
CA LYS A 207 -24.64 -1.94 0.96
C LYS A 207 -23.79 -3.00 1.70
N ARG A 208 -22.57 -3.23 1.22
CA ARG A 208 -21.53 -4.07 1.89
C ARG A 208 -20.79 -3.30 2.96
N ILE A 209 -20.80 -1.97 2.88
CA ILE A 209 -20.35 -1.05 3.92
C ILE A 209 -21.54 -0.16 4.27
N PHE A 210 -21.88 -0.06 5.56
CA PHE A 210 -22.91 0.88 6.00
C PHE A 210 -22.34 2.30 6.09
N TRP A 211 -23.08 3.28 5.55
CA TRP A 211 -22.63 4.67 5.44
C TRP A 211 -22.33 5.33 6.79
N PHE A 212 -23.03 4.95 7.86
CA PHE A 212 -22.80 5.46 9.21
C PHE A 212 -21.47 4.97 9.84
N TYR A 213 -20.78 4.02 9.22
CA TYR A 213 -19.41 3.66 9.62
C TYR A 213 -18.34 4.53 8.94
N LEU A 214 -18.66 5.30 7.89
CA LEU A 214 -17.69 6.16 7.21
C LEU A 214 -16.98 7.17 8.13
N PRO A 215 -17.60 7.72 9.20
CA PRO A 215 -16.91 8.58 10.17
C PRO A 215 -15.70 7.93 10.88
N ILE A 216 -15.55 6.59 10.84
CA ILE A 216 -14.35 5.91 11.35
C ILE A 216 -13.09 6.39 10.62
N ILE A 217 -13.16 6.66 9.32
CA ILE A 217 -12.00 7.10 8.53
C ILE A 217 -11.44 8.43 9.03
N PRO A 218 -12.22 9.55 9.08
CA PRO A 218 -11.73 10.81 9.62
C PRO A 218 -11.41 10.72 11.12
N LEU A 219 -12.08 9.87 11.89
CA LEU A 219 -11.73 9.65 13.31
C LEU A 219 -10.33 9.05 13.46
N VAL A 220 -9.98 8.03 12.67
CA VAL A 220 -8.64 7.44 12.68
C VAL A 220 -7.59 8.46 12.22
N TYR A 221 -7.88 9.20 11.15
CA TYR A 221 -6.98 10.25 10.65
C TYR A 221 -6.70 11.33 11.70
N THR A 222 -7.74 11.88 12.31
CA THR A 222 -7.60 12.91 13.35
C THR A 222 -6.91 12.38 14.60
N THR A 223 -7.20 11.14 15.00
CA THR A 223 -6.49 10.47 16.11
C THR A 223 -4.99 10.34 15.82
N ALA A 224 -4.61 10.01 14.58
CA ALA A 224 -3.21 9.93 14.18
C ALA A 224 -2.51 11.30 14.23
N MET A 225 -3.23 12.43 14.17
CA MET A 225 -2.62 13.76 14.29
C MET A 225 -2.45 14.23 15.75
N LEU A 226 -3.09 13.57 16.73
CA LEU A 226 -3.09 13.99 18.13
C LEU A 226 -1.69 14.14 18.74
N PRO A 227 -0.72 13.20 18.56
CA PRO A 227 0.60 13.37 19.15
C PRO A 227 1.32 14.65 18.69
N ALA A 228 1.28 14.97 17.40
CA ALA A 228 1.88 16.21 16.89
C ALA A 228 1.13 17.47 17.38
N TRP A 229 -0.20 17.39 17.50
CA TRP A 229 -0.99 18.49 18.07
C TRP A 229 -0.64 18.74 19.53
N ILE A 230 -0.53 17.68 20.34
CA ILE A 230 -0.12 17.73 21.75
C ILE A 230 1.31 18.30 21.89
N ALA A 231 2.21 17.97 20.97
CA ALA A 231 3.55 18.55 20.95
C ALA A 231 3.55 20.07 20.67
N GLY A 232 2.46 20.62 20.12
CA GLY A 232 2.27 22.04 19.87
C GLY A 232 2.10 22.42 18.40
N ARG A 233 1.94 21.45 17.48
CA ARG A 233 1.75 21.77 16.06
C ARG A 233 0.35 22.34 15.81
N PRO A 234 0.19 23.46 15.07
CA PRO A 234 -1.13 24.05 14.83
C PRO A 234 -2.09 23.07 14.14
N ILE A 235 -3.31 22.93 14.67
CA ILE A 235 -4.32 22.01 14.12
C ILE A 235 -4.66 22.29 12.66
N LYS A 236 -4.60 23.57 12.25
CA LYS A 236 -4.83 23.99 10.86
C LYS A 236 -3.80 23.37 9.92
N GLU A 237 -2.53 23.35 10.29
CA GLU A 237 -1.48 22.69 9.49
C GLU A 237 -1.75 21.19 9.37
N LEU A 238 -2.11 20.55 10.48
CA LEU A 238 -2.36 19.11 10.54
C LEU A 238 -3.53 18.68 9.65
N LEU A 239 -4.61 19.46 9.62
CA LEU A 239 -5.78 19.16 8.80
C LEU A 239 -5.59 19.53 7.32
N LEU A 240 -4.70 20.48 7.01
CA LEU A 240 -4.43 20.93 5.64
C LEU A 240 -3.20 20.28 4.99
N VAL A 241 -2.50 19.34 5.65
CA VAL A 241 -1.27 18.72 5.11
C VAL A 241 -1.45 18.25 3.66
N TYR A 242 -2.55 17.58 3.33
CA TYR A 242 -2.78 17.08 1.98
C TYR A 242 -3.12 18.17 0.96
N PHE A 243 -3.75 19.26 1.41
CA PHE A 243 -3.97 20.42 0.56
C PHE A 243 -2.62 21.08 0.20
N GLU A 244 -1.77 21.32 1.20
CA GLU A 244 -0.43 21.91 1.00
C GLU A 244 0.48 21.02 0.13
N GLN A 245 0.50 19.70 0.38
CA GLN A 245 1.24 18.75 -0.47
C GLN A 245 0.79 18.80 -1.93
N SER A 246 -0.50 19.04 -2.17
CA SER A 246 -1.03 19.14 -3.52
C SER A 246 -0.44 20.33 -4.30
N HIS A 247 0.06 21.37 -3.65
CA HIS A 247 0.62 22.54 -4.32
C HIS A 247 2.14 22.47 -4.54
N LYS A 248 2.82 21.49 -3.95
CA LYS A 248 4.30 21.43 -3.92
C LYS A 248 4.95 21.07 -5.27
N TYR A 249 4.42 20.08 -5.98
CA TYR A 249 5.01 19.58 -7.22
C TYR A 249 4.10 19.87 -8.43
N LYS A 250 4.68 20.57 -9.43
CA LYS A 250 4.01 20.97 -10.68
C LYS A 250 4.50 20.17 -11.88
N GLU A 251 4.41 18.85 -11.76
CA GLU A 251 4.74 17.89 -12.82
C GLU A 251 3.47 17.08 -13.16
N LEU A 252 3.17 16.92 -14.45
CA LEU A 252 2.05 16.09 -14.92
C LEU A 252 2.26 14.60 -14.63
N ALA A 253 3.49 14.14 -14.79
CA ALA A 253 3.93 12.78 -14.53
C ALA A 253 5.45 12.82 -14.27
N LYS A 254 5.89 12.17 -13.19
CA LYS A 254 7.31 12.10 -12.81
C LYS A 254 7.77 10.66 -12.92
N GLY A 255 8.35 10.31 -14.08
CA GLY A 255 8.91 8.97 -14.32
C GLY A 255 7.88 7.84 -14.18
N VAL A 256 6.60 8.12 -14.45
CA VAL A 256 5.50 7.16 -14.25
C VAL A 256 4.90 6.76 -15.60
N PRO A 257 4.69 5.46 -15.86
CA PRO A 257 4.17 4.97 -17.14
C PRO A 257 2.64 5.11 -17.22
N ASN A 258 2.12 6.34 -17.19
CA ASN A 258 0.70 6.64 -17.30
C ASN A 258 0.37 7.52 -18.53
N LEU A 259 -0.91 7.90 -18.69
CA LEU A 259 -1.38 8.70 -19.83
C LEU A 259 -0.66 10.05 -19.95
N TYR A 260 -0.31 10.68 -18.83
CA TYR A 260 0.20 12.04 -18.80
C TYR A 260 1.69 12.12 -19.11
N GLN A 261 2.42 11.01 -19.04
CA GLN A 261 3.84 10.94 -19.43
C GLN A 261 4.07 11.25 -20.92
N TRP A 262 3.01 11.19 -21.74
CA TRP A 262 3.05 11.56 -23.16
C TRP A 262 2.82 13.05 -23.41
N ILE A 263 2.39 13.79 -22.40
CA ILE A 263 1.98 15.18 -22.54
C ILE A 263 3.09 16.09 -21.98
N PRO A 264 3.60 17.05 -22.76
CA PRO A 264 4.58 18.02 -22.28
C PRO A 264 4.05 18.78 -21.06
N ASN A 265 4.93 19.05 -20.09
CA ASN A 265 4.55 19.70 -18.84
C ASN A 265 4.10 21.17 -19.02
N ASP A 266 4.36 21.79 -20.18
CA ASP A 266 3.88 23.14 -20.53
C ASP A 266 2.35 23.26 -20.48
N TYR A 267 1.64 22.14 -20.68
CA TYR A 267 0.17 22.09 -20.63
C TYR A 267 -0.39 21.83 -19.22
N TYR A 268 0.44 21.88 -18.17
CA TYR A 268 0.08 21.50 -16.79
C TYR A 268 -1.25 22.11 -16.32
N ASN A 269 -1.40 23.44 -16.44
CA ASN A 269 -2.57 24.15 -15.90
C ASN A 269 -3.89 23.77 -16.56
N ILE A 270 -3.83 23.29 -17.82
CA ILE A 270 -5.01 22.86 -18.58
C ILE A 270 -5.27 21.38 -18.35
N VAL A 271 -4.22 20.56 -18.38
CA VAL A 271 -4.32 19.10 -18.37
C VAL A 271 -4.64 18.56 -16.98
N VAL A 272 -4.16 19.19 -15.90
CA VAL A 272 -4.47 18.72 -14.53
C VAL A 272 -5.97 18.75 -14.24
N PRO A 273 -6.72 19.86 -14.43
CA PRO A 273 -8.17 19.87 -14.21
C PRO A 273 -8.92 18.85 -15.07
N ILE A 274 -8.54 18.72 -16.34
CA ILE A 274 -9.15 17.73 -17.27
C ILE A 274 -8.92 16.31 -16.76
N GLY A 275 -7.70 16.01 -16.34
CA GLY A 275 -7.33 14.69 -15.84
C GLY A 275 -8.02 14.31 -14.53
N LEU A 276 -8.21 15.29 -13.64
CA LEU A 276 -9.02 15.11 -12.43
C LEU A 276 -10.48 14.84 -12.77
N LEU A 277 -11.08 15.62 -13.67
CA LEU A 277 -12.46 15.42 -14.12
C LEU A 277 -12.64 14.04 -14.79
N LEU A 278 -11.70 13.65 -15.65
CA LEU A 278 -11.68 12.33 -16.29
C LEU A 278 -11.66 11.21 -15.25
N THR A 279 -10.78 11.33 -14.24
CA THR A 279 -10.67 10.33 -13.17
C THR A 279 -11.98 10.24 -12.38
N VAL A 280 -12.52 11.37 -11.93
CA VAL A 280 -13.78 11.38 -11.16
C VAL A 280 -14.92 10.78 -11.98
N THR A 281 -15.02 11.13 -13.26
CA THR A 281 -16.02 10.56 -14.17
C THR A 281 -15.84 9.04 -14.30
N ALA A 282 -14.60 8.56 -14.45
CA ALA A 282 -14.30 7.13 -14.53
C ALA A 282 -14.65 6.38 -13.24
N ILE A 283 -14.41 6.97 -12.06
CA ILE A 283 -14.81 6.40 -10.76
C ILE A 283 -16.33 6.18 -10.71
N PHE A 284 -17.12 7.22 -11.04
CA PHE A 284 -18.57 7.13 -11.02
C PHE A 284 -19.12 6.21 -12.09
N LEU A 285 -18.52 6.19 -13.29
CA LEU A 285 -18.89 5.25 -14.35
C LEU A 285 -18.65 3.80 -13.92
N LEU A 286 -17.48 3.50 -13.34
CA LEU A 286 -17.18 2.18 -12.82
C LEU A 286 -18.20 1.77 -11.74
N ALA A 287 -18.49 2.65 -10.78
CA ALA A 287 -19.48 2.41 -9.75
C ALA A 287 -20.88 2.15 -10.31
N TYR A 288 -21.29 2.93 -11.32
CA TYR A 288 -22.56 2.78 -12.02
C TYR A 288 -22.65 1.45 -12.77
N LEU A 289 -21.63 1.05 -13.53
CA LEU A 289 -21.60 -0.23 -14.26
C LEU A 289 -21.74 -1.41 -13.30
N VAL A 290 -20.97 -1.39 -12.20
CA VAL A 290 -21.03 -2.43 -11.17
C VAL A 290 -22.39 -2.46 -10.47
N TYR A 291 -23.00 -1.29 -10.20
CA TYR A 291 -24.36 -1.20 -9.68
C TYR A 291 -25.38 -1.85 -10.64
N ARG A 292 -25.31 -1.53 -11.94
CA ARG A 292 -26.20 -2.06 -12.99
C ARG A 292 -26.12 -3.57 -13.19
N SER A 293 -24.98 -4.20 -12.92
CA SER A 293 -24.82 -5.67 -13.07
C SER A 293 -25.78 -6.49 -12.22
N LYS A 294 -26.32 -5.93 -11.11
CA LYS A 294 -27.13 -6.64 -10.09
C LYS A 294 -26.47 -7.88 -9.47
N LEU A 295 -25.24 -8.22 -9.86
CA LEU A 295 -24.47 -9.31 -9.27
C LEU A 295 -24.04 -8.97 -7.84
N GLU A 296 -23.99 -10.00 -7.00
CA GLU A 296 -23.43 -9.92 -5.65
C GLU A 296 -21.90 -9.83 -5.70
N ILE A 297 -21.30 -9.15 -4.72
CA ILE A 297 -19.84 -9.08 -4.59
C ILE A 297 -19.35 -10.33 -3.86
N THR A 298 -18.95 -11.33 -4.64
CA THR A 298 -18.19 -12.49 -4.18
C THR A 298 -16.75 -12.09 -3.87
N GLN A 299 -15.96 -12.98 -3.25
CA GLN A 299 -14.54 -12.72 -3.00
C GLN A 299 -13.76 -12.50 -4.30
N ASP A 300 -13.99 -13.32 -5.33
CA ASP A 300 -13.35 -13.18 -6.64
C ASP A 300 -13.63 -11.80 -7.29
N ARG A 301 -14.88 -11.33 -7.20
CA ARG A 301 -15.29 -10.01 -7.69
C ARG A 301 -14.67 -8.89 -6.84
N LEU A 302 -14.58 -9.07 -5.52
CA LEU A 302 -13.93 -8.11 -4.63
C LEU A 302 -12.46 -7.91 -5.00
N ILE A 303 -11.71 -9.00 -5.24
CA ILE A 303 -10.30 -8.92 -5.65
C ILE A 303 -10.17 -8.27 -7.03
N HIS A 304 -11.02 -8.62 -8.01
CA HIS A 304 -11.04 -7.93 -9.31
C HIS A 304 -11.26 -6.42 -9.17
N LEU A 305 -12.29 -6.01 -8.42
CA LEU A 305 -12.62 -4.59 -8.24
C LEU A 305 -11.56 -3.84 -7.44
N ALA A 306 -10.92 -4.49 -6.46
CA ALA A 306 -9.80 -3.92 -5.73
C ALA A 306 -8.60 -3.67 -6.65
N THR A 307 -8.23 -4.67 -7.47
CA THR A 307 -7.14 -4.55 -8.45
C THR A 307 -7.45 -3.48 -9.49
N ILE A 308 -8.68 -3.42 -10.04
CA ILE A 308 -9.09 -2.35 -10.95
C ILE A 308 -8.89 -0.99 -10.27
N SER A 309 -9.42 -0.81 -9.06
CA SER A 309 -9.38 0.47 -8.33
C SER A 309 -7.96 1.00 -8.16
N VAL A 310 -7.04 0.18 -7.62
CA VAL A 310 -5.68 0.63 -7.36
C VAL A 310 -4.85 0.80 -8.63
N PHE A 311 -5.22 0.13 -9.73
CA PHE A 311 -4.53 0.23 -11.01
C PHE A 311 -4.98 1.46 -11.79
N PHE A 312 -6.29 1.63 -12.00
CA PHE A 312 -6.77 2.70 -12.88
C PHE A 312 -6.52 4.09 -12.30
N MET A 313 -6.51 4.24 -10.97
CA MET A 313 -6.30 5.53 -10.31
C MET A 313 -4.95 6.16 -10.69
N PRO A 314 -3.78 5.54 -10.44
CA PRO A 314 -2.49 6.09 -10.89
C PRO A 314 -2.32 6.11 -12.42
N TYR A 315 -3.11 5.32 -13.17
CA TYR A 315 -3.10 5.35 -14.63
C TYR A 315 -3.84 6.59 -15.21
N LEU A 316 -4.96 6.97 -14.60
CA LEU A 316 -5.82 8.08 -15.06
C LEU A 316 -5.60 9.40 -14.33
N LEU A 317 -4.96 9.42 -13.16
CA LEU A 317 -4.67 10.66 -12.45
C LEU A 317 -3.41 11.35 -12.99
N PRO A 318 -3.42 12.68 -13.14
CA PRO A 318 -2.21 13.46 -13.31
C PRO A 318 -1.44 13.57 -11.98
N LYS A 319 -0.25 14.16 -12.01
CA LYS A 319 0.62 14.41 -10.85
C LYS A 319 1.07 13.14 -10.15
N MET A 320 1.33 12.10 -10.93
CA MET A 320 1.77 10.81 -10.42
C MET A 320 3.30 10.69 -10.45
N HIS A 321 3.85 9.95 -9.49
CA HIS A 321 5.26 9.62 -9.36
C HIS A 321 5.52 8.17 -9.76
N GLU A 322 6.77 7.85 -10.08
CA GLU A 322 7.29 6.54 -10.50
C GLU A 322 6.88 5.39 -9.57
N ARG A 323 6.68 5.69 -8.28
CA ARG A 323 6.29 4.73 -7.24
C ARG A 323 4.79 4.64 -6.97
N HIS A 324 3.94 5.44 -7.62
CA HIS A 324 2.50 5.43 -7.35
C HIS A 324 1.79 4.17 -7.84
N PHE A 325 2.43 3.34 -8.67
CA PHE A 325 1.95 1.99 -8.97
C PHE A 325 2.23 0.96 -7.86
N TYR A 326 2.91 1.32 -6.76
CA TYR A 326 3.24 0.36 -5.69
C TYR A 326 2.03 -0.42 -5.13
N PRO A 327 0.84 0.18 -4.90
CA PRO A 327 -0.34 -0.60 -4.53
C PRO A 327 -0.77 -1.59 -5.62
N THR A 328 -0.66 -1.19 -6.89
CA THR A 328 -0.90 -2.04 -8.07
C THR A 328 0.10 -3.18 -8.15
N ASP A 329 1.37 -2.95 -7.83
CA ASP A 329 2.40 -4.00 -7.77
C ASP A 329 1.97 -5.13 -6.83
N ILE A 330 1.61 -4.77 -5.59
CA ILE A 330 1.16 -5.76 -4.59
C ILE A 330 -0.16 -6.43 -5.01
N LEU A 331 -1.15 -5.66 -5.47
CA LEU A 331 -2.44 -6.22 -5.89
C LEU A 331 -2.33 -7.09 -7.13
N SER A 332 -1.40 -6.80 -8.05
CA SER A 332 -1.16 -7.63 -9.23
C SER A 332 -0.56 -8.98 -8.84
N ILE A 333 0.33 -9.02 -7.85
CA ILE A 333 0.82 -10.27 -7.26
C ILE A 333 -0.36 -11.05 -6.64
N ILE A 334 -1.16 -10.40 -5.79
CA ILE A 334 -2.36 -11.03 -5.21
C ILE A 334 -3.23 -11.60 -6.33
N PHE A 335 -3.52 -10.80 -7.36
CA PHE A 335 -4.35 -11.18 -8.51
C PHE A 335 -3.79 -12.40 -9.25
N ALA A 336 -2.50 -12.43 -9.54
CA ALA A 336 -1.83 -13.55 -10.23
C ALA A 336 -1.85 -14.87 -9.44
N PHE A 337 -1.81 -14.80 -8.10
CA PHE A 337 -1.91 -15.98 -7.25
C PHE A 337 -3.36 -16.37 -6.93
N TYR A 338 -4.31 -15.43 -7.02
CA TYR A 338 -5.75 -15.65 -6.83
C TYR A 338 -6.44 -16.14 -8.12
N PHE A 339 -5.92 -15.75 -9.29
CA PHE A 339 -6.32 -16.16 -10.64
C PHE A 339 -5.08 -16.61 -11.44
N PRO A 340 -4.61 -17.86 -11.22
CA PRO A 340 -3.40 -18.40 -11.86
C PRO A 340 -3.35 -18.31 -13.39
N GLU A 341 -4.50 -18.30 -14.05
CA GLU A 341 -4.67 -18.10 -15.49
C GLU A 341 -4.26 -16.70 -15.97
N TYR A 342 -4.20 -15.72 -15.05
CA TYR A 342 -3.86 -14.32 -15.33
C TYR A 342 -2.52 -13.88 -14.73
N ARG A 343 -1.59 -14.83 -14.49
CA ARG A 343 -0.24 -14.50 -13.93
C ARG A 343 0.52 -13.45 -14.72
N TRP A 344 0.30 -13.38 -16.03
CA TRP A 344 0.93 -12.39 -16.90
C TRP A 344 0.60 -10.94 -16.49
N VAL A 345 -0.54 -10.70 -15.81
CA VAL A 345 -0.93 -9.39 -15.28
C VAL A 345 0.13 -8.88 -14.30
N ALA A 346 0.56 -9.72 -13.35
CA ALA A 346 1.63 -9.35 -12.42
C ALA A 346 2.94 -9.10 -13.16
N ILE A 347 3.29 -9.94 -14.16
CA ILE A 347 4.52 -9.76 -14.93
C ILE A 347 4.52 -8.39 -15.65
N SER A 348 3.43 -8.04 -16.31
CA SER A 348 3.30 -6.75 -17.01
C SER A 348 3.41 -5.56 -16.06
N VAL A 349 2.71 -5.60 -14.93
CA VAL A 349 2.74 -4.52 -13.92
C VAL A 349 4.14 -4.40 -13.30
N GLN A 350 4.70 -5.51 -12.83
CA GLN A 350 5.99 -5.53 -12.14
C GLN A 350 7.13 -5.07 -13.04
N LEU A 351 7.12 -5.45 -14.33
CA LEU A 351 8.13 -4.97 -15.26
C LEU A 351 8.02 -3.47 -15.48
N ALA A 352 6.83 -2.94 -15.78
CA ALA A 352 6.64 -1.51 -15.99
C ALA A 352 7.02 -0.68 -14.75
N SER A 353 6.59 -1.11 -13.56
CA SER A 353 6.98 -0.47 -12.31
C SER A 353 8.49 -0.56 -12.07
N PHE A 354 9.11 -1.73 -12.27
CA PHE A 354 10.57 -1.87 -12.07
C PHE A 354 11.37 -0.94 -13.00
N PHE A 355 11.01 -0.81 -14.27
CA PHE A 355 11.67 0.13 -15.18
C PHE A 355 11.44 1.59 -14.79
N SER A 356 10.30 1.94 -14.21
CA SER A 356 10.04 3.28 -13.65
C SER A 356 11.02 3.61 -12.52
N TYR A 357 11.28 2.63 -11.65
CA TYR A 357 12.24 2.77 -10.55
C TYR A 357 13.68 2.89 -11.07
N LEU A 358 14.04 2.16 -12.13
CA LEU A 358 15.38 2.24 -12.74
C LEU A 358 15.64 3.60 -13.38
N GLU A 359 14.66 4.17 -14.09
CA GLU A 359 14.77 5.51 -14.69
C GLU A 359 14.97 6.57 -13.60
N ALA A 360 14.20 6.52 -12.52
CA ALA A 360 14.34 7.47 -11.42
C ALA A 360 15.72 7.43 -10.73
N PHE A 361 16.44 6.32 -10.85
CA PHE A 361 17.80 6.19 -10.33
C PHE A 361 18.87 6.73 -11.26
N ASN A 362 18.65 6.63 -12.58
CA ASN A 362 19.62 7.03 -13.59
C ASN A 362 19.02 8.10 -14.50
N VAL A 363 19.36 9.36 -14.23
CA VAL A 363 18.87 10.54 -14.96
C VAL A 363 19.20 10.48 -16.47
N ASN A 364 20.24 9.75 -16.88
CA ASN A 364 20.63 9.56 -18.28
C ASN A 364 20.14 8.22 -18.85
N SER A 365 19.14 7.59 -18.24
CA SER A 365 18.61 6.33 -18.70
C SER A 365 18.01 6.47 -20.11
N PRO A 366 18.37 5.60 -21.08
CA PRO A 366 17.75 5.57 -22.39
C PRO A 366 16.32 4.96 -22.36
N ILE A 367 15.78 4.68 -21.17
CA ILE A 367 14.47 4.05 -20.99
C ILE A 367 13.39 5.08 -21.30
N TYR A 368 12.66 4.87 -22.40
CA TYR A 368 11.46 5.63 -22.72
C TYR A 368 10.27 5.16 -21.90
N ILE A 369 10.16 5.59 -20.64
CA ILE A 369 9.17 5.06 -19.68
C ILE A 369 7.72 5.18 -20.16
N LYS A 370 7.43 6.21 -20.96
CA LYS A 370 6.12 6.41 -21.59
C LYS A 370 5.65 5.19 -22.38
N ILE A 371 6.56 4.42 -23.01
CA ILE A 371 6.20 3.21 -23.78
C ILE A 371 5.55 2.16 -22.87
N PHE A 372 5.96 2.05 -21.60
CA PHE A 372 5.37 1.11 -20.64
C PHE A 372 3.92 1.44 -20.25
N SER A 373 3.42 2.66 -20.53
CA SER A 373 2.01 2.99 -20.34
C SER A 373 1.07 2.22 -21.28
N ILE A 374 1.56 1.77 -22.44
CA ILE A 374 0.78 1.01 -23.43
C ILE A 374 0.47 -0.40 -22.90
N PRO A 375 1.45 -1.25 -22.52
CA PRO A 375 1.15 -2.55 -21.94
C PRO A 375 0.40 -2.44 -20.62
N LEU A 376 0.63 -1.40 -19.80
CA LEU A 376 -0.17 -1.16 -18.60
C LEU A 376 -1.63 -0.83 -18.93
N GLY A 377 -1.87 -0.01 -19.95
CA GLY A 377 -3.22 0.30 -20.44
C GLY A 377 -3.94 -0.94 -20.96
N PHE A 378 -3.24 -1.79 -21.72
CA PHE A 378 -3.76 -3.08 -22.16
C PHE A 378 -4.08 -4.01 -20.99
N THR A 379 -3.18 -4.12 -20.01
CA THR A 379 -3.40 -4.93 -18.81
C THR A 379 -4.60 -4.45 -18.01
N LEU A 380 -4.74 -3.14 -17.80
CA LEU A 380 -5.89 -2.54 -17.13
C LEU A 380 -7.19 -2.83 -17.89
N TRP A 381 -7.19 -2.60 -19.21
CA TRP A 381 -8.33 -2.91 -20.08
C TRP A 381 -8.72 -4.40 -20.01
N PHE A 382 -7.74 -5.30 -20.00
CA PHE A 382 -7.97 -6.73 -19.87
C PHE A 382 -8.66 -7.10 -18.55
N ILE A 383 -8.18 -6.57 -17.42
CA ILE A 383 -8.79 -6.85 -16.10
C ILE A 383 -10.22 -6.33 -16.06
N ILE A 384 -10.47 -5.13 -16.63
CA ILE A 384 -11.82 -4.56 -16.75
C ILE A 384 -12.72 -5.46 -17.61
N CYS A 385 -12.24 -5.92 -18.76
CA CYS A 385 -13.03 -6.77 -19.67
C CYS A 385 -13.33 -8.17 -19.10
N ASN A 386 -12.48 -8.69 -18.21
CA ASN A 386 -12.68 -9.99 -17.57
C ASN A 386 -13.53 -9.89 -16.29
N SER A 387 -13.91 -8.70 -15.85
CA SER A 387 -14.86 -8.50 -14.76
C SER A 387 -16.30 -8.68 -15.25
N ASP A 388 -16.96 -9.75 -14.81
CA ASP A 388 -18.35 -10.07 -15.14
C ASP A 388 -19.36 -9.00 -14.65
N MET A 389 -18.97 -8.22 -13.63
CA MET A 389 -19.73 -7.08 -13.13
C MET A 389 -19.68 -5.86 -14.04
N ILE A 390 -18.72 -5.78 -14.96
CA ILE A 390 -18.55 -4.64 -15.88
C ILE A 390 -18.98 -5.05 -17.29
N ARG A 391 -18.49 -6.19 -17.76
CA ARG A 391 -18.83 -6.75 -19.08
C ARG A 391 -19.51 -8.09 -18.88
N LYS A 392 -20.79 -8.19 -19.29
CA LYS A 392 -21.46 -9.49 -19.36
C LYS A 392 -20.69 -10.39 -20.32
N LYS A 393 -20.22 -11.54 -19.84
CA LYS A 393 -19.77 -12.59 -20.75
C LYS A 393 -20.96 -13.01 -21.61
N PRO A 394 -20.82 -13.11 -22.95
CA PRO A 394 -21.89 -13.71 -23.75
C PRO A 394 -22.17 -15.09 -23.18
N ASN A 395 -23.45 -15.44 -23.02
CA ASN A 395 -23.84 -16.79 -22.62
C ASN A 395 -23.21 -17.76 -23.63
N THR A 396 -22.21 -18.53 -23.19
CA THR A 396 -21.80 -19.73 -23.91
C THR A 396 -22.96 -20.70 -23.78
N PHE A 397 -23.76 -20.80 -24.84
CA PHE A 397 -24.84 -21.77 -24.97
C PHE A 397 -24.29 -23.18 -25.11
#